data_AF-A0A7C6K5W7-F1
#
_entry.id   AF-A0A7C6K5W7-F1
#
_cell.length_a   1.000
_cell.length_b   1.000
_cell.length_c   1.000
_cell.angle_alpha   90.00
_cell.angle_beta   90.00
_cell.angle_gamma   90.00
#
_symmetry.space_group_name_H-M   'P 1'
#
loop_
_entity.id
_entity.type
_entity.pdbx_description
1 polymer ?
#
loop_
_entity_poly.entity_id
_entity_poly.type
_entity_poly.pdbx_seq_one_letter_code
_entity_poly.pdbx_strand_id
1 'polypeptide(L)'
;MSLGIIDVVEWQTAVNMRQGTKVDVRGPLVEIAQKTLDTHPYPGDLDPESIDWVASVALDLYKSYQPRLMMLSYAQPYFLSVFQETPQNERKAMVEQIFREINRFCEETAMTPVILGTGGFVPVAGYIDLSHLDGLVLGGGMVGRYAGMYNPTKQDLAYVKSSKFIKSVFSKDELIAHFGGDEEFIKRLPDYLLTAREGYIFKTFGSIPRPFYMLPAENETIPLYSPLGEVDSITGIRKLIENALPTQDIALVIIEGAGFEEFPQPYSICGNNLGWYQYAPGDGQYLTITTGNHLAYHSYLPGFKHYVEDSEDREYPFSGLFARNELDTLGYSFAGRSAAVGTRSILTHMSSGADITIECFARGLYNYGTIAVVNSSINND
;
A
#
# COMPACT_ATOMS: atom_id res chain seq x y z
N MET A 1 -21.72 6.59 3.27
CA MET A 1 -21.09 6.56 4.61
C MET A 1 -20.25 5.30 4.68
N SER A 2 -19.02 5.38 5.18
CA SER A 2 -18.15 4.19 5.30
C SER A 2 -18.25 3.58 6.70
N LEU A 3 -18.47 2.27 6.76
CA LEU A 3 -18.57 1.49 8.00
C LEU A 3 -17.37 0.54 8.10
N GLY A 4 -16.81 0.42 9.30
CA GLY A 4 -15.79 -0.58 9.62
C GLY A 4 -16.42 -1.70 10.42
N ILE A 5 -16.10 -2.95 10.12
CA ILE A 5 -16.48 -4.12 10.91
C ILE A 5 -15.17 -4.75 11.36
N ILE A 6 -14.87 -4.63 12.65
CA ILE A 6 -13.67 -5.20 13.25
C ILE A 6 -14.05 -6.55 13.84
N ASP A 7 -13.28 -7.57 13.49
CA ASP A 7 -13.41 -8.93 13.99
C ASP A 7 -12.09 -9.37 14.61
N VAL A 8 -12.12 -9.81 15.86
CA VAL A 8 -10.95 -10.34 16.56
C VAL A 8 -11.18 -11.79 17.01
N VAL A 9 -11.92 -12.54 16.19
CA VAL A 9 -12.34 -13.94 16.33
C VAL A 9 -13.45 -14.12 17.36
N GLU A 10 -13.25 -13.69 18.60
CA GLU A 10 -14.24 -13.92 19.67
C GLU A 10 -15.38 -12.89 19.67
N TRP A 11 -15.19 -11.75 19.02
CA TRP A 11 -16.19 -10.69 18.94
C TRP A 11 -16.04 -9.84 17.67
N GLN A 12 -17.18 -9.33 17.20
CA GLN A 12 -17.28 -8.37 16.11
C GLN A 12 -17.88 -7.05 16.59
N THR A 13 -17.43 -5.93 16.04
CA THR A 13 -18.07 -4.62 16.21
C THR A 13 -18.10 -3.81 14.94
N ALA A 14 -19.23 -3.12 14.72
CA ALA A 14 -19.34 -2.12 13.68
C ALA A 14 -18.95 -0.73 14.24
N VAL A 15 -18.22 0.04 13.44
CA VAL A 15 -17.77 1.41 13.74
C VAL A 15 -18.05 2.33 12.56
N ASN A 16 -18.34 3.59 12.84
CA ASN A 16 -18.30 4.64 11.84
C ASN A 16 -16.84 4.93 11.49
N MET A 17 -16.41 4.72 10.23
CA MET A 17 -15.01 4.89 9.87
C MET A 17 -14.52 6.32 10.09
N ARG A 18 -15.38 7.34 9.90
CA ARG A 18 -15.01 8.76 10.05
C ARG A 18 -14.79 9.15 11.50
N GLN A 19 -15.66 8.71 12.40
CA GLN A 19 -15.61 9.12 13.82
C GLN A 19 -14.93 8.12 14.75
N GLY A 20 -14.74 6.88 14.29
CA GLY A 20 -14.28 5.77 15.11
C GLY A 20 -15.27 5.29 16.17
N THR A 21 -16.50 5.78 16.15
CA THR A 21 -17.52 5.47 17.15
C THR A 21 -18.26 4.18 16.80
N LYS A 22 -18.62 3.39 17.83
CA LYS A 22 -19.45 2.19 17.64
C LYS A 22 -20.81 2.56 17.06
N VAL A 23 -21.29 1.77 16.11
CA VAL A 23 -22.62 1.91 15.51
C VAL A 23 -23.33 0.55 15.46
N ASP A 24 -24.66 0.57 15.41
CA ASP A 24 -25.49 -0.61 15.16
C ASP A 24 -26.19 -0.40 13.82
N VAL A 25 -25.65 -1.03 12.78
CA VAL A 25 -26.15 -0.91 11.40
C VAL A 25 -26.27 -2.30 10.81
N ARG A 26 -27.35 -2.52 10.05
CA ARG A 26 -27.59 -3.73 9.28
C ARG A 26 -27.75 -3.39 7.82
N GLY A 27 -27.47 -4.36 6.96
CA GLY A 27 -27.67 -4.24 5.52
C GLY A 27 -26.96 -5.37 4.79
N PRO A 28 -27.31 -5.62 3.51
CA PRO A 28 -26.78 -6.77 2.78
C PRO A 28 -25.25 -6.84 2.74
N LEU A 29 -24.59 -5.71 2.47
CA LEU A 29 -23.12 -5.65 2.44
C LEU A 29 -22.48 -5.85 3.82
N VAL A 30 -23.13 -5.35 4.87
CA VAL A 30 -22.67 -5.52 6.25
C VAL A 30 -22.77 -6.99 6.66
N GLU A 31 -23.88 -7.65 6.34
CA GLU A 31 -24.10 -9.06 6.65
C GLU A 31 -23.15 -9.98 5.88
N ILE A 32 -22.89 -9.68 4.59
CA ILE A 32 -21.86 -10.36 3.80
C ILE A 32 -20.49 -10.21 4.47
N ALA A 33 -20.08 -8.97 4.77
CA ALA A 33 -18.78 -8.71 5.38
C ALA A 33 -18.63 -9.41 6.74
N GLN A 34 -19.63 -9.33 7.63
CA GLN A 34 -19.62 -10.01 8.94
C GLN A 34 -19.44 -11.51 8.80
N LYS A 35 -20.19 -12.13 7.90
CA LYS A 35 -20.12 -13.58 7.66
C LYS A 35 -18.77 -14.00 7.08
N THR A 36 -18.23 -13.24 6.14
CA THR A 36 -16.92 -13.54 5.55
C THR A 36 -15.80 -13.40 6.59
N LEU A 37 -15.83 -12.38 7.45
CA LEU A 37 -14.86 -12.23 8.54
C LEU A 37 -14.91 -13.42 9.53
N ASP A 38 -16.11 -13.80 9.96
CA ASP A 38 -16.33 -14.92 10.91
C ASP A 38 -15.84 -16.26 10.32
N THR A 39 -16.00 -16.45 9.02
CA THR A 39 -15.58 -17.68 8.33
C THR A 39 -14.06 -17.75 8.12
N HIS A 40 -13.38 -16.60 8.05
CA HIS A 40 -12.00 -16.48 7.61
C HIS A 40 -11.14 -15.64 8.55
N PRO A 41 -10.81 -16.16 9.76
CA PRO A 41 -9.88 -15.48 10.65
C PRO A 41 -8.50 -15.31 9.99
N TYR A 42 -7.86 -14.15 10.19
CA TYR A 42 -6.57 -13.87 9.58
C TYR A 42 -5.42 -14.60 10.31
N PRO A 43 -4.60 -15.41 9.61
CA PRO A 43 -3.53 -16.18 10.25
C PRO A 43 -2.34 -15.31 10.71
N GLY A 44 -2.07 -14.18 10.06
CA GLY A 44 -1.03 -13.21 10.45
C GLY A 44 0.04 -12.97 9.38
N ASP A 45 0.63 -11.77 9.39
CA ASP A 45 1.52 -11.26 8.32
C ASP A 45 2.69 -12.19 7.94
N LEU A 46 3.17 -12.98 8.91
CA LEU A 46 4.33 -13.87 8.76
C LEU A 46 3.94 -15.34 8.60
N ASP A 47 2.65 -15.67 8.65
CA ASP A 47 2.16 -17.05 8.54
C ASP A 47 1.89 -17.41 7.08
N PRO A 48 2.51 -18.47 6.51
CA PRO A 48 2.32 -18.87 5.12
C PRO A 48 0.86 -19.05 4.67
N GLU A 49 -0.06 -19.35 5.58
CA GLU A 49 -1.49 -19.46 5.29
C GLU A 49 -2.12 -18.12 4.86
N SER A 50 -1.44 -16.99 5.09
CA SER A 50 -1.85 -15.67 4.60
C SER A 50 -2.00 -15.59 3.09
N ILE A 51 -1.24 -16.38 2.32
CA ILE A 51 -1.35 -16.40 0.86
C ILE A 51 -2.72 -16.98 0.46
N ASP A 52 -3.03 -18.17 0.98
CA ASP A 52 -4.27 -18.88 0.69
C ASP A 52 -5.49 -18.10 1.23
N TRP A 53 -5.34 -17.42 2.37
CA TRP A 53 -6.37 -16.58 2.98
C TRP A 53 -6.89 -15.50 2.03
N VAL A 54 -6.01 -14.78 1.31
CA VAL A 54 -6.44 -13.72 0.37
C VAL A 54 -7.37 -14.27 -0.70
N ALA A 55 -6.97 -15.36 -1.36
CA ALA A 55 -7.76 -15.95 -2.43
C ALA A 55 -9.06 -16.58 -1.90
N SER A 56 -9.02 -17.25 -0.74
CA SER A 56 -10.20 -17.87 -0.15
C SER A 56 -11.26 -16.83 0.28
N VAL A 57 -10.85 -15.73 0.90
CA VAL A 57 -11.75 -14.61 1.24
C VAL A 57 -12.31 -13.96 -0.02
N ALA A 58 -11.47 -13.76 -1.04
CA ALA A 58 -11.91 -13.18 -2.32
C ALA A 58 -12.93 -14.07 -3.04
N LEU A 59 -12.77 -15.39 -2.99
CA LEU A 59 -13.72 -16.36 -3.54
C LEU A 59 -15.06 -16.35 -2.79
N ASP A 60 -15.05 -16.20 -1.46
CA ASP A 60 -16.27 -16.08 -0.67
C ASP A 60 -17.03 -14.77 -0.98
N LEU A 61 -16.31 -13.66 -1.06
CA LEU A 61 -16.87 -12.39 -1.52
C LEU A 61 -17.40 -12.49 -2.95
N TYR A 62 -16.70 -13.19 -3.84
CA TYR A 62 -17.18 -13.39 -5.21
C TYR A 62 -18.50 -14.17 -5.25
N LYS A 63 -18.60 -15.25 -4.48
CA LYS A 63 -19.82 -16.07 -4.37
C LYS A 63 -21.00 -15.27 -3.79
N SER A 64 -20.74 -14.45 -2.78
CA SER A 64 -21.78 -13.74 -2.02
C SER A 64 -22.18 -12.39 -2.62
N TYR A 65 -21.26 -11.72 -3.33
CA TYR A 65 -21.45 -10.35 -3.81
C TYR A 65 -21.29 -10.18 -5.33
N GLN A 66 -20.57 -11.08 -6.01
CA GLN A 66 -20.29 -11.05 -7.46
C GLN A 66 -19.75 -9.69 -7.95
N PRO A 67 -18.60 -9.24 -7.40
CA PRO A 67 -17.95 -8.03 -7.85
C PRO A 67 -17.43 -8.19 -9.28
N ARG A 68 -17.50 -7.12 -10.06
CA ARG A 68 -16.94 -7.02 -11.41
C ARG A 68 -15.51 -6.46 -11.39
N LEU A 69 -15.11 -5.87 -10.27
CA LEU A 69 -13.75 -5.42 -9.99
C LEU A 69 -13.32 -6.02 -8.66
N MET A 70 -12.24 -6.81 -8.66
CA MET A 70 -11.63 -7.37 -7.46
C MET A 70 -10.21 -6.85 -7.34
N MET A 71 -9.81 -6.38 -6.16
CA MET A 71 -8.41 -6.04 -5.87
C MET A 71 -7.84 -7.03 -4.85
N LEU A 72 -6.72 -7.68 -5.16
CA LEU A 72 -6.04 -8.64 -4.28
C LEU A 72 -4.65 -8.10 -3.92
N SER A 73 -4.34 -8.01 -2.63
CA SER A 73 -3.04 -7.55 -2.13
C SER A 73 -2.35 -8.64 -1.31
N TYR A 74 -1.17 -9.05 -1.79
CA TYR A 74 -0.31 -10.03 -1.14
C TYR A 74 0.94 -9.34 -0.59
N ALA A 75 0.93 -9.02 0.70
CA ALA A 75 2.03 -8.28 1.36
C ALA A 75 3.07 -9.19 2.02
N GLN A 76 2.77 -10.48 2.20
CA GLN A 76 3.62 -11.41 2.92
C GLN A 76 5.06 -11.52 2.37
N PRO A 77 5.32 -11.63 1.05
CA PRO A 77 6.69 -11.75 0.57
C PRO A 77 7.55 -10.55 0.98
N TYR A 78 6.95 -9.35 1.04
CA TYR A 78 7.59 -8.17 1.59
C TYR A 78 7.88 -8.30 3.09
N PHE A 79 6.89 -8.66 3.91
CA PHE A 79 7.09 -8.74 5.36
C PHE A 79 8.16 -9.77 5.75
N LEU A 80 8.14 -10.95 5.14
CA LEU A 80 9.15 -11.98 5.39
C LEU A 80 10.53 -11.51 4.94
N SER A 81 10.66 -10.91 3.75
CA SER A 81 11.96 -10.43 3.26
C SER A 81 12.56 -9.32 4.12
N VAL A 82 11.71 -8.39 4.59
CA VAL A 82 12.15 -7.22 5.34
C VAL A 82 12.48 -7.59 6.79
N PHE A 83 11.69 -8.46 7.43
CA PHE A 83 11.77 -8.74 8.87
C PHE A 83 12.31 -10.12 9.24
N GLN A 84 12.61 -10.99 8.28
CA GLN A 84 13.26 -12.28 8.50
C GLN A 84 14.35 -12.54 7.46
N GLU A 85 15.31 -13.38 7.83
CA GLU A 85 16.28 -13.89 6.85
C GLU A 85 15.56 -14.88 5.92
N THR A 86 15.12 -14.38 4.76
CA THR A 86 14.40 -15.19 3.77
C THR A 86 15.26 -15.39 2.53
N PRO A 87 15.81 -16.59 2.30
CA PRO A 87 16.57 -16.91 1.10
C PRO A 87 15.79 -16.67 -0.20
N GLN A 88 16.51 -16.38 -1.30
CA GLN A 88 15.90 -16.07 -2.58
C GLN A 88 15.00 -17.20 -3.13
N ASN A 89 15.42 -18.46 -2.96
CA ASN A 89 14.62 -19.61 -3.36
C ASN A 89 13.29 -19.70 -2.61
N GLU A 90 13.26 -19.33 -1.32
CA GLU A 90 12.04 -19.28 -0.53
C GLU A 90 11.14 -18.12 -0.98
N ARG A 91 11.71 -16.94 -1.24
CA ARG A 91 10.96 -15.81 -1.85
C ARG A 91 10.31 -16.20 -3.17
N LYS A 92 11.07 -16.87 -4.04
CA LYS A 92 10.55 -17.36 -5.32
C LYS A 92 9.42 -18.37 -5.12
N ALA A 93 9.59 -19.34 -4.21
CA ALA A 93 8.56 -20.33 -3.91
C ALA A 93 7.25 -19.70 -3.38
N MET A 94 7.36 -18.64 -2.56
CA MET A 94 6.20 -17.88 -2.09
C MET A 94 5.49 -17.15 -3.24
N VAL A 95 6.23 -16.47 -4.11
CA VAL A 95 5.64 -15.81 -5.28
C VAL A 95 4.98 -16.85 -6.20
N GLU A 96 5.62 -17.99 -6.44
CA GLU A 96 5.02 -19.10 -7.20
C GLU A 96 3.73 -19.63 -6.55
N GLN A 97 3.65 -19.70 -5.21
CA GLN A 97 2.41 -20.03 -4.50
C GLN A 97 1.33 -18.98 -4.73
N ILE A 98 1.67 -17.69 -4.63
CA ILE A 98 0.73 -16.59 -4.91
C ILE A 98 0.18 -16.71 -6.34
N PHE A 99 1.02 -17.03 -7.33
CA PHE A 99 0.54 -17.27 -8.70
C PHE A 99 -0.39 -18.47 -8.83
N ARG A 100 -0.18 -19.54 -8.04
CA ARG A 100 -1.15 -20.66 -7.99
C ARG A 100 -2.49 -20.21 -7.42
N GLU A 101 -2.50 -19.41 -6.37
CA GLU A 101 -3.71 -18.87 -5.77
C GLU A 101 -4.45 -17.88 -6.68
N ILE A 102 -3.71 -17.04 -7.42
CA ILE A 102 -4.28 -16.17 -8.45
C ILE A 102 -4.92 -17.01 -9.57
N ASN A 103 -4.24 -18.05 -10.04
CA ASN A 103 -4.80 -18.92 -11.08
C ASN A 103 -6.07 -19.62 -10.58
N ARG A 104 -6.07 -20.15 -9.35
CA ARG A 104 -7.28 -20.72 -8.72
C ARG A 104 -8.42 -19.71 -8.71
N PHE A 105 -8.15 -18.47 -8.27
CA PHE A 105 -9.15 -17.41 -8.26
C PHE A 105 -9.69 -17.12 -9.67
N CYS A 106 -8.83 -16.97 -10.67
CA CYS A 106 -9.24 -16.69 -12.04
C CYS A 106 -10.02 -17.85 -12.67
N GLU A 107 -9.64 -19.11 -12.39
CA GLU A 107 -10.35 -20.29 -12.87
C GLU A 107 -11.77 -20.42 -12.29
N GLU A 108 -11.94 -20.11 -11.00
CA GLU A 108 -13.26 -20.19 -10.33
C GLU A 108 -14.17 -18.99 -10.66
N THR A 109 -13.60 -17.84 -11.00
CA THR A 109 -14.37 -16.59 -11.20
C THR A 109 -14.46 -16.14 -12.66
N ALA A 110 -13.59 -16.65 -13.54
CA ALA A 110 -13.39 -16.18 -14.90
C ALA A 110 -12.99 -14.69 -15.03
N MET A 111 -12.53 -14.06 -13.94
CA MET A 111 -12.04 -12.68 -13.98
C MET A 111 -10.71 -12.58 -14.73
N THR A 112 -10.54 -11.52 -15.49
CA THR A 112 -9.31 -11.21 -16.22
C THR A 112 -8.28 -10.59 -15.27
N PRO A 113 -7.10 -11.20 -15.04
CA PRO A 113 -6.12 -10.69 -14.09
C PRO A 113 -5.21 -9.61 -14.68
N VAL A 114 -4.94 -8.57 -13.90
CA VAL A 114 -3.86 -7.60 -14.09
C VAL A 114 -2.95 -7.72 -12.88
N ILE A 115 -1.78 -8.36 -13.05
CA ILE A 115 -0.90 -8.76 -11.94
C ILE A 115 0.38 -7.95 -12.00
N LEU A 116 0.78 -7.33 -10.90
CA LEU A 116 2.07 -6.64 -10.81
C LEU A 116 2.85 -7.03 -9.56
N GLY A 117 4.16 -7.12 -9.73
CA GLY A 117 5.11 -7.12 -8.63
C GLY A 117 5.48 -5.69 -8.27
N THR A 118 5.69 -5.40 -7.00
CA THR A 118 6.06 -4.02 -6.56
C THR A 118 7.56 -3.73 -6.61
N GLY A 119 8.37 -4.71 -7.05
CA GLY A 119 9.81 -4.60 -7.17
C GLY A 119 10.59 -5.53 -6.23
N GLY A 120 11.88 -5.66 -6.51
CA GLY A 120 12.78 -6.56 -5.79
C GLY A 120 13.43 -5.91 -4.56
N PHE A 121 14.35 -6.66 -3.96
CA PHE A 121 15.04 -6.28 -2.73
C PHE A 121 16.57 -6.31 -2.88
N VAL A 122 17.23 -5.54 -2.03
CA VAL A 122 18.68 -5.61 -1.78
C VAL A 122 18.95 -5.90 -0.30
N PRO A 123 20.09 -6.55 0.04
CA PRO A 123 20.51 -6.69 1.43
C PRO A 123 20.73 -5.34 2.12
N VAL A 124 20.48 -5.29 3.43
CA VAL A 124 20.82 -4.11 4.24
C VAL A 124 22.35 -3.95 4.28
N ALA A 125 22.84 -2.81 3.77
CA ALA A 125 24.23 -2.39 3.86
C ALA A 125 24.52 -1.56 5.12
N GLY A 126 23.53 -0.84 5.65
CA GLY A 126 23.69 -0.08 6.89
C GLY A 126 22.56 0.88 7.23
N TYR A 127 22.70 1.55 8.36
CA TYR A 127 21.74 2.52 8.89
C TYR A 127 22.31 3.92 8.87
N ILE A 128 21.49 4.90 8.51
CA ILE A 128 21.81 6.32 8.55
C ILE A 128 21.09 6.92 9.76
N ASP A 129 21.83 7.23 10.81
CA ASP A 129 21.33 7.93 11.99
C ASP A 129 21.68 9.42 11.91
N LEU A 130 20.63 10.25 11.95
CA LEU A 130 20.72 11.71 11.91
C LEU A 130 20.06 12.36 13.14
N SER A 131 19.84 11.58 14.21
CA SER A 131 19.23 12.07 15.46
C SER A 131 20.08 13.08 16.24
N HIS A 132 21.37 13.19 15.89
CA HIS A 132 22.32 14.11 16.51
C HIS A 132 22.37 15.50 15.85
N LEU A 133 21.61 15.72 14.77
CA LEU A 133 21.53 17.03 14.10
C LEU A 133 20.67 18.01 14.91
N ASP A 134 20.91 19.31 14.75
CA ASP A 134 20.12 20.35 15.41
C ASP A 134 18.71 20.46 14.79
N GLY A 135 18.63 20.33 13.47
CA GLY A 135 17.37 20.24 12.72
C GLY A 135 16.66 18.89 12.90
N LEU A 136 15.34 18.87 12.70
CA LEU A 136 14.54 17.65 12.81
C LEU A 136 14.61 16.84 11.50
N VAL A 137 15.02 15.57 11.59
CA VAL A 137 14.97 14.61 10.48
C VAL A 137 13.94 13.52 10.72
N LEU A 138 13.07 13.29 9.74
CA LEU A 138 11.96 12.34 9.79
C LEU A 138 12.08 11.30 8.67
N GLY A 139 12.35 10.06 9.05
CA GLY A 139 12.39 8.87 8.19
C GLY A 139 11.19 7.98 8.48
N GLY A 140 9.98 8.55 8.34
CA GLY A 140 8.72 7.87 8.65
C GLY A 140 8.42 6.70 7.70
N GLY A 141 7.51 5.83 8.13
CA GLY A 141 7.11 4.61 7.40
C GLY A 141 7.92 3.38 7.80
N MET A 142 7.57 2.21 7.22
CA MET A 142 8.24 0.95 7.54
C MET A 142 9.68 0.87 7.03
N VAL A 143 9.95 1.39 5.82
CA VAL A 143 11.29 1.42 5.22
C VAL A 143 11.62 2.83 4.71
N GLY A 144 12.20 3.65 5.58
CA GLY A 144 12.55 5.05 5.31
C GLY A 144 13.77 5.22 4.39
N ARG A 145 13.62 4.96 3.09
CA ARG A 145 14.64 5.31 2.06
C ARG A 145 14.73 6.81 1.81
N TYR A 146 13.65 7.51 2.12
CA TYR A 146 13.54 8.96 2.05
C TYR A 146 13.40 9.52 3.46
N ALA A 147 14.02 10.67 3.73
CA ALA A 147 13.83 11.40 4.99
C ALA A 147 13.66 12.89 4.76
N GLY A 148 12.71 13.49 5.46
CA GLY A 148 12.46 14.93 5.41
C GLY A 148 13.22 15.64 6.52
N MET A 149 13.81 16.78 6.20
CA MET A 149 14.60 17.60 7.10
C MET A 149 13.93 18.96 7.28
N TYR A 150 13.79 19.39 8.53
CA TYR A 150 13.09 20.62 8.91
C TYR A 150 13.97 21.51 9.79
N ASN A 151 13.96 22.81 9.48
CA ASN A 151 14.74 23.85 10.13
C ASN A 151 16.22 23.51 10.30
N PRO A 152 16.93 23.03 9.26
CA PRO A 152 18.33 22.63 9.41
C PRO A 152 19.26 23.82 9.60
N THR A 153 20.31 23.64 10.41
CA THR A 153 21.41 24.61 10.46
C THR A 153 22.32 24.48 9.23
N LYS A 154 23.20 25.47 9.02
CA LYS A 154 24.23 25.37 7.98
C LYS A 154 25.18 24.19 8.20
N GLN A 155 25.42 23.83 9.47
CA GLN A 155 26.27 22.70 9.83
C GLN A 155 25.58 21.38 9.51
N ASP A 156 24.28 21.26 9.83
CA ASP A 156 23.49 20.07 9.49
C ASP A 156 23.50 19.84 7.96
N LEU A 157 23.28 20.89 7.17
CA LEU A 157 23.30 20.81 5.71
C LEU A 157 24.67 20.43 5.15
N ALA A 158 25.75 20.94 5.73
CA ALA A 158 27.11 20.56 5.33
C ALA A 158 27.38 19.09 5.65
N TYR A 159 26.95 18.62 6.82
CA TYR A 159 27.08 17.23 7.24
C TYR A 159 26.36 16.29 6.27
N VAL A 160 25.06 16.48 6.02
CA VAL A 160 24.28 15.59 5.15
C VAL A 160 24.80 15.58 3.71
N LYS A 161 25.23 16.73 3.18
CA LYS A 161 25.81 16.83 1.82
C LYS A 161 27.16 16.14 1.70
N SER A 162 27.92 16.02 2.79
CA SER A 162 29.22 15.33 2.81
C SER A 162 29.10 13.83 3.07
N SER A 163 27.92 13.34 3.48
CA SER A 163 27.71 11.94 3.83
C SER A 163 27.80 11.04 2.61
N LYS A 164 28.69 10.04 2.68
CA LYS A 164 28.81 9.03 1.61
C LYS A 164 27.61 8.08 1.51
N PHE A 165 26.70 8.08 2.49
CA PHE A 165 25.54 7.18 2.55
C PHE A 165 24.27 7.82 1.99
N ILE A 166 24.26 9.15 1.85
CA ILE A 166 23.17 9.90 1.26
C ILE A 166 23.46 10.03 -0.25
N LYS A 167 22.47 9.71 -1.08
CA LYS A 167 22.56 9.78 -2.54
C LYS A 167 22.31 11.21 -3.03
N SER A 168 21.23 11.82 -2.57
CA SER A 168 20.83 13.17 -2.97
C SER A 168 20.19 13.96 -1.82
N VAL A 169 20.26 15.29 -1.92
CA VAL A 169 19.63 16.25 -1.03
C VAL A 169 18.89 17.26 -1.91
N PHE A 170 17.55 17.25 -1.85
CA PHE A 170 16.70 18.14 -2.63
C PHE A 170 16.12 19.22 -1.73
N SER A 171 16.23 20.47 -2.12
CA SER A 171 15.54 21.59 -1.46
C SER A 171 14.05 21.58 -1.75
N LYS A 172 13.27 22.26 -0.91
CA LYS A 172 11.83 22.45 -1.12
C LYS A 172 11.49 23.02 -2.50
N ASP A 173 12.26 23.98 -3.00
CA ASP A 173 12.03 24.57 -4.33
C ASP A 173 12.25 23.55 -5.47
N GLU A 174 13.27 22.69 -5.35
CA GLU A 174 13.50 21.59 -6.30
C GLU A 174 12.36 20.55 -6.25
N LEU A 175 11.83 20.28 -5.06
CA LEU A 175 10.68 19.37 -4.88
C LEU A 175 9.41 19.96 -5.51
N ILE A 176 9.14 21.25 -5.33
CA ILE A 176 8.01 21.95 -5.96
C ILE A 176 8.14 21.92 -7.48
N ALA A 177 9.33 22.21 -8.01
CA ALA A 177 9.59 22.16 -9.45
C ALA A 177 9.39 20.76 -10.04
N HIS A 178 9.67 19.70 -9.26
CA HIS A 178 9.58 18.31 -9.69
C HIS A 178 8.16 17.73 -9.59
N PHE A 179 7.51 17.91 -8.45
CA PHE A 179 6.20 17.30 -8.16
C PHE A 179 5.01 18.18 -8.55
N GLY A 180 5.24 19.47 -8.78
CA GLY A 180 4.21 20.42 -9.17
C GLY A 180 3.72 21.31 -8.03
N GLY A 181 2.66 22.07 -8.35
CA GLY A 181 2.21 23.24 -7.60
C GLY A 181 1.05 23.03 -6.62
N ASP A 182 0.66 21.79 -6.29
CA ASP A 182 -0.50 21.54 -5.41
C ASP A 182 -0.26 22.14 -4.01
N GLU A 183 -1.09 23.09 -3.60
CA GLU A 183 -0.86 23.87 -2.37
C GLU A 183 -0.83 22.99 -1.12
N GLU A 184 -1.68 21.96 -1.09
CA GLU A 184 -1.80 21.05 0.05
C GLU A 184 -0.60 20.12 0.15
N PHE A 185 -0.07 19.65 -0.98
CA PHE A 185 1.20 18.94 -1.06
C PHE A 185 2.37 19.83 -0.59
N ILE A 186 2.45 21.07 -1.09
CA ILE A 186 3.54 22.01 -0.77
C ILE A 186 3.61 22.35 0.72
N LYS A 187 2.47 22.50 1.39
CA LYS A 187 2.40 22.76 2.84
C LYS A 187 3.08 21.65 3.65
N ARG A 188 2.98 20.40 3.19
CA ARG A 188 3.53 19.22 3.87
C ARG A 188 5.02 18.97 3.56
N LEU A 189 5.53 19.52 2.45
CA LEU A 189 6.92 19.31 2.02
C LEU A 189 7.93 19.73 3.09
N PRO A 190 8.99 18.92 3.33
CA PRO A 190 10.11 19.33 4.18
C PRO A 190 10.92 20.46 3.54
N ASP A 191 11.80 21.09 4.33
CA ASP A 191 12.73 22.10 3.81
C ASP A 191 13.75 21.44 2.86
N TYR A 192 14.16 20.21 3.20
CA TYR A 192 14.94 19.35 2.34
C TYR A 192 14.45 17.91 2.41
N LEU A 193 14.51 17.19 1.28
CA LEU A 193 14.32 15.75 1.22
C LEU A 193 15.65 15.06 0.94
N LEU A 194 15.97 14.07 1.76
CA LEU A 194 17.17 13.25 1.67
C LEU A 194 16.81 11.90 1.05
N THR A 195 17.67 11.40 0.15
CA THR A 195 17.55 10.05 -0.40
C THR A 195 18.74 9.21 0.06
N ALA A 196 18.48 8.02 0.60
CA ALA A 196 19.55 7.09 0.95
C ALA A 196 20.12 6.45 -0.33
N ARG A 197 21.42 6.11 -0.30
CA ARG A 197 21.98 5.19 -1.29
C ARG A 197 21.35 3.80 -1.13
N GLU A 198 21.27 3.05 -2.22
CA GLU A 198 20.76 1.68 -2.20
C GLU A 198 21.45 0.83 -1.12
N GLY A 199 20.67 0.01 -0.42
CA GLY A 199 21.12 -0.78 0.73
C GLY A 199 21.19 -0.01 2.05
N TYR A 200 21.05 1.32 2.06
CA TYR A 200 21.00 2.13 3.28
C TYR A 200 19.57 2.62 3.57
N ILE A 201 19.26 2.79 4.85
CA ILE A 201 17.96 3.27 5.33
C ILE A 201 18.14 4.28 6.47
N PHE A 202 17.30 5.30 6.52
CA PHE A 202 17.27 6.25 7.65
C PHE A 202 16.66 5.59 8.89
N LYS A 203 17.37 5.69 10.03
CA LYS A 203 16.85 5.40 11.37
C LYS A 203 16.81 6.71 12.16
N THR A 204 15.71 7.43 12.05
CA THR A 204 15.51 8.74 12.68
C THR A 204 14.16 8.78 13.39
N PHE A 205 13.68 9.96 13.77
CA PHE A 205 12.39 10.06 14.47
C PHE A 205 11.25 9.51 13.59
N GLY A 206 10.41 8.67 14.18
CA GLY A 206 9.31 7.98 13.49
C GLY A 206 9.69 6.67 12.78
N SER A 207 10.97 6.27 12.78
CA SER A 207 11.38 4.98 12.21
C SER A 207 11.03 3.81 13.14
N ILE A 208 10.69 2.66 12.56
CA ILE A 208 10.42 1.42 13.32
C ILE A 208 11.72 0.92 14.01
N PRO A 209 11.65 0.46 15.28
CA PRO A 209 12.84 0.01 16.01
C PRO A 209 13.35 -1.38 15.60
N ARG A 210 12.62 -2.11 14.74
CA ARG A 210 12.95 -3.49 14.35
C ARG A 210 14.24 -3.55 13.50
N PRO A 211 14.99 -4.65 13.55
CA PRO A 211 16.05 -4.92 12.58
C PRO A 211 15.46 -5.21 11.20
N PHE A 212 16.23 -4.92 10.16
CA PHE A 212 15.89 -5.21 8.77
C PHE A 212 16.92 -6.19 8.19
N TYR A 213 16.45 -7.08 7.32
CA TYR A 213 17.29 -8.04 6.58
C TYR A 213 17.47 -7.62 5.13
N MET A 214 16.36 -7.26 4.48
CA MET A 214 16.32 -6.74 3.12
C MET A 214 15.61 -5.38 3.07
N LEU A 215 15.97 -4.57 2.08
CA LEU A 215 15.33 -3.28 1.77
C LEU A 215 14.81 -3.31 0.34
N PRO A 216 13.69 -2.63 0.01
CA PRO A 216 13.29 -2.44 -1.37
C PRO A 216 14.44 -1.83 -2.18
N ALA A 217 14.75 -2.43 -3.32
CA ALA A 217 15.76 -1.97 -4.25
C ALA A 217 15.36 -0.63 -4.91
N GLU A 218 16.26 -0.05 -5.70
CA GLU A 218 15.96 1.07 -6.60
C GLU A 218 15.10 0.62 -7.80
N ASN A 219 13.84 0.24 -7.53
CA ASN A 219 12.92 -0.30 -8.52
C ASN A 219 12.33 0.81 -9.42
N GLU A 220 13.12 1.32 -10.38
CA GLU A 220 12.63 2.27 -11.40
C GLU A 220 11.55 1.65 -12.28
N THR A 221 11.64 0.34 -12.52
CA THR A 221 10.64 -0.43 -13.25
C THR A 221 10.25 -1.68 -12.48
N ILE A 222 9.08 -2.22 -12.80
CA ILE A 222 8.50 -3.39 -12.14
C ILE A 222 7.86 -4.34 -13.17
N PRO A 223 7.72 -5.65 -12.86
CA PRO A 223 7.04 -6.59 -13.73
C PRO A 223 5.52 -6.39 -13.68
N LEU A 224 4.91 -6.34 -14.86
CA LEU A 224 3.46 -6.30 -15.04
C LEU A 224 3.03 -7.42 -16.00
N TYR A 225 2.08 -8.25 -15.58
CA TYR A 225 1.34 -9.15 -16.45
C TYR A 225 -0.07 -8.62 -16.67
N SER A 226 -0.46 -8.47 -17.93
CA SER A 226 -1.82 -8.07 -18.30
C SER A 226 -2.17 -8.61 -19.69
N PRO A 227 -3.28 -9.37 -19.82
CA PRO A 227 -3.81 -9.75 -21.13
C PRO A 227 -4.55 -8.60 -21.82
N LEU A 228 -4.75 -7.46 -21.13
CA LEU A 228 -5.43 -6.27 -21.67
C LEU A 228 -4.49 -5.37 -22.50
N GLY A 229 -3.19 -5.66 -22.50
CA GLY A 229 -2.14 -4.86 -23.11
C GLY A 229 -1.11 -4.36 -22.11
N GLU A 230 -0.15 -3.59 -22.62
CA GLU A 230 0.99 -3.06 -21.87
C GLU A 230 0.75 -1.60 -21.45
N VAL A 231 1.42 -1.16 -20.38
CA VAL A 231 1.45 0.24 -19.95
C VAL A 231 2.86 0.64 -19.54
N ASP A 232 3.26 1.84 -19.96
CA ASP A 232 4.63 2.34 -19.74
C ASP A 232 4.89 2.76 -18.28
N SER A 233 3.84 3.04 -17.50
CA SER A 233 3.94 3.55 -16.13
C SER A 233 2.78 3.06 -15.26
N ILE A 234 3.01 2.93 -13.96
CA ILE A 234 2.01 2.55 -12.96
C ILE A 234 0.77 3.46 -12.98
N THR A 235 0.89 4.72 -13.41
CA THR A 235 -0.26 5.63 -13.60
C THR A 235 -1.21 5.19 -14.72
N GLY A 236 -0.70 4.42 -15.70
CA GLY A 236 -1.49 3.91 -16.82
C GLY A 236 -2.37 2.71 -16.47
N ILE A 237 -2.08 2.02 -15.36
CA ILE A 237 -2.79 0.79 -14.95
C ILE A 237 -4.28 1.06 -14.72
N ARG A 238 -4.62 2.16 -14.03
CA ARG A 238 -6.03 2.55 -13.81
C ARG A 238 -6.80 2.62 -15.13
N LYS A 239 -6.29 3.38 -16.10
CA LYS A 239 -6.96 3.58 -17.40
C LYS A 239 -7.05 2.28 -18.21
N LEU A 240 -6.03 1.42 -18.13
CA LEU A 240 -6.06 0.09 -18.74
C LEU A 240 -7.26 -0.73 -18.23
N ILE A 241 -7.49 -0.72 -16.92
CA ILE A 241 -8.60 -1.43 -16.28
C ILE A 241 -9.95 -0.77 -16.59
N GLU A 242 -10.06 0.55 -16.46
CA GLU A 242 -11.29 1.30 -16.75
C GLU A 242 -11.79 1.08 -18.18
N ASN A 243 -10.90 0.96 -19.16
CA ASN A 243 -11.28 0.66 -20.54
C ASN A 243 -11.83 -0.76 -20.74
N ALA A 244 -11.46 -1.71 -19.88
CA ALA A 244 -11.86 -3.12 -19.98
C ALA A 244 -13.11 -3.45 -19.15
N LEU A 245 -13.34 -2.76 -18.03
CA LEU A 245 -14.49 -2.94 -17.15
C LEU A 245 -15.88 -2.88 -17.82
N PRO A 246 -16.11 -2.19 -18.96
CA PRO A 246 -17.39 -2.27 -19.67
C PRO A 246 -17.73 -3.66 -20.22
N THR A 247 -16.73 -4.50 -20.51
CA THR A 247 -16.92 -5.79 -21.19
C THR A 247 -16.33 -7.00 -20.45
N GLN A 248 -15.51 -6.77 -19.44
CA GLN A 248 -14.83 -7.82 -18.67
C GLN A 248 -14.89 -7.52 -17.18
N ASP A 249 -14.87 -8.58 -16.38
CA ASP A 249 -14.68 -8.48 -14.94
C ASP A 249 -13.18 -8.64 -14.64
N ILE A 250 -12.62 -7.73 -13.84
CA ILE A 250 -11.17 -7.55 -13.71
C ILE A 250 -10.69 -7.85 -12.27
N ALA A 251 -9.60 -8.60 -12.17
CA ALA A 251 -8.86 -8.80 -10.93
C ALA A 251 -7.53 -8.03 -10.95
N LEU A 252 -7.43 -6.92 -10.22
CA LEU A 252 -6.15 -6.22 -9.99
C LEU A 252 -5.40 -6.92 -8.86
N VAL A 253 -4.21 -7.44 -9.14
CA VAL A 253 -3.42 -8.19 -8.16
C VAL A 253 -2.07 -7.52 -7.93
N ILE A 254 -1.80 -7.13 -6.68
CA ILE A 254 -0.56 -6.51 -6.25
C ILE A 254 0.22 -7.48 -5.36
N ILE A 255 1.44 -7.81 -5.76
CA ILE A 255 2.35 -8.70 -5.02
C ILE A 255 3.49 -7.85 -4.44
N GLU A 256 3.45 -7.58 -3.14
CA GLU A 256 4.52 -6.81 -2.50
C GLU A 256 5.82 -7.63 -2.44
N GLY A 257 6.92 -7.04 -2.88
CA GLY A 257 8.23 -7.68 -2.86
C GLY A 257 8.52 -8.68 -3.98
N ALA A 258 7.67 -8.77 -5.00
CA ALA A 258 7.99 -9.52 -6.22
C ALA A 258 8.72 -8.62 -7.22
N GLY A 259 9.99 -8.94 -7.49
CA GLY A 259 10.78 -8.35 -8.57
C GLY A 259 10.82 -9.23 -9.81
N PHE A 260 11.61 -8.84 -10.81
CA PHE A 260 11.77 -9.60 -12.06
C PHE A 260 12.33 -11.02 -11.84
N GLU A 261 13.14 -11.24 -10.79
CA GLU A 261 13.77 -12.54 -10.53
C GLU A 261 12.79 -13.57 -9.97
N GLU A 262 11.78 -13.12 -9.22
CA GLU A 262 10.75 -13.98 -8.62
C GLU A 262 9.48 -14.11 -9.48
N PHE A 263 9.25 -13.24 -10.46
CA PHE A 263 7.99 -13.20 -11.23
C PHE A 263 7.96 -14.29 -12.34
N PRO A 264 7.04 -15.28 -12.27
CA PRO A 264 7.10 -16.48 -13.11
C PRO A 264 6.42 -16.37 -14.49
N GLN A 265 5.48 -15.45 -14.67
CA GLN A 265 4.73 -15.28 -15.92
C GLN A 265 5.48 -14.40 -16.93
N PRO A 266 5.18 -14.48 -18.25
CA PRO A 266 5.61 -13.45 -19.19
C PRO A 266 5.11 -12.08 -18.70
N TYR A 267 6.00 -11.11 -18.57
CA TYR A 267 5.66 -9.77 -18.09
C TYR A 267 6.16 -8.72 -19.07
N SER A 268 5.47 -7.59 -19.10
CA SER A 268 5.99 -6.33 -19.63
C SER A 268 6.70 -5.54 -18.53
N ILE A 269 7.51 -4.58 -18.96
CA ILE A 269 8.23 -3.67 -18.07
C ILE A 269 7.35 -2.44 -17.87
N CYS A 270 7.02 -2.13 -16.62
CA CYS A 270 6.20 -0.96 -16.27
C CYS A 270 7.03 0.03 -15.43
N GLY A 271 7.03 1.31 -15.78
CA GLY A 271 7.68 2.37 -15.03
C GLY A 271 7.06 2.58 -13.65
N ASN A 272 7.90 2.69 -12.63
CA ASN A 272 7.55 2.80 -11.22
C ASN A 272 8.19 4.06 -10.59
N ASN A 273 8.24 5.14 -11.37
CA ASN A 273 8.90 6.38 -11.00
C ASN A 273 8.17 7.63 -11.50
N LEU A 274 8.52 8.76 -10.91
CA LEU A 274 8.29 10.09 -11.44
C LEU A 274 9.66 10.79 -11.48
N GLY A 275 10.30 10.77 -12.65
CA GLY A 275 11.69 11.21 -12.82
C GLY A 275 12.64 10.51 -11.85
N TRP A 276 13.31 11.26 -10.97
CA TRP A 276 14.23 10.67 -9.98
C TRP A 276 13.54 9.95 -8.82
N TYR A 277 12.27 10.25 -8.55
CA TYR A 277 11.53 9.65 -7.44
C TYR A 277 11.05 8.26 -7.83
N GLN A 278 11.46 7.26 -7.05
CA GLN A 278 11.05 5.87 -7.23
C GLN A 278 10.09 5.47 -6.12
N TYR A 279 9.01 4.79 -6.50
CA TYR A 279 8.04 4.28 -5.54
C TYR A 279 8.56 3.02 -4.87
N ALA A 280 8.41 2.95 -3.54
CA ALA A 280 8.65 1.74 -2.77
C ALA A 280 7.31 1.03 -2.48
N PRO A 281 7.31 -0.29 -2.20
CA PRO A 281 6.12 -1.02 -1.80
C PRO A 281 5.41 -0.33 -0.63
N GLY A 282 4.14 0.04 -0.85
CA GLY A 282 3.29 0.71 0.13
C GLY A 282 2.44 1.84 -0.46
N ASP A 283 2.03 2.76 0.41
CA ASP A 283 0.97 3.74 0.21
C ASP A 283 1.03 4.49 -1.12
N GLY A 284 2.17 5.15 -1.40
CA GLY A 284 2.33 5.95 -2.61
C GLY A 284 2.22 5.11 -3.89
N GLN A 285 2.73 3.88 -3.89
CA GLN A 285 2.68 3.01 -5.06
C GLN A 285 1.27 2.53 -5.31
N TYR A 286 0.60 2.01 -4.28
CA TYR A 286 -0.79 1.54 -4.34
C TYR A 286 -1.73 2.65 -4.79
N LEU A 287 -1.64 3.84 -4.18
CA LEU A 287 -2.46 4.97 -4.58
C LEU A 287 -2.14 5.42 -6.01
N THR A 288 -0.89 5.39 -6.47
CA THR A 288 -0.59 5.77 -7.85
C THR A 288 -1.20 4.79 -8.84
N ILE A 289 -1.18 3.49 -8.52
CA ILE A 289 -1.81 2.45 -9.35
C ILE A 289 -3.33 2.68 -9.43
N THR A 290 -4.00 2.88 -8.29
CA THR A 290 -5.46 2.89 -8.23
C THR A 290 -6.06 4.25 -8.56
N THR A 291 -5.36 5.35 -8.31
CA THR A 291 -5.83 6.69 -8.71
C THR A 291 -5.36 7.09 -10.11
N GLY A 292 -4.33 6.44 -10.66
CA GLY A 292 -3.68 6.86 -11.90
C GLY A 292 -2.89 8.17 -11.78
N ASN A 293 -2.74 8.70 -10.56
CA ASN A 293 -2.09 9.98 -10.29
C ASN A 293 -0.81 9.81 -9.48
N HIS A 294 0.17 10.67 -9.74
CA HIS A 294 1.41 10.67 -8.96
C HIS A 294 1.21 11.25 -7.55
N LEU A 295 2.22 11.02 -6.70
CA LEU A 295 2.27 11.34 -5.28
C LEU A 295 1.76 12.75 -4.89
N ALA A 296 1.97 13.75 -5.75
CA ALA A 296 1.55 15.13 -5.49
C ALA A 296 0.04 15.29 -5.23
N TYR A 297 -0.77 14.33 -5.69
CA TYR A 297 -2.21 14.31 -5.52
C TYR A 297 -2.67 13.38 -4.39
N HIS A 298 -1.73 12.86 -3.60
CA HIS A 298 -1.99 11.96 -2.47
C HIS A 298 -1.73 12.67 -1.15
N SER A 299 -2.21 12.06 -0.06
CA SER A 299 -2.13 12.67 1.27
C SER A 299 -0.79 12.44 1.98
N TYR A 300 0.04 11.51 1.50
CA TYR A 300 1.31 11.11 2.15
C TYR A 300 2.48 11.41 1.24
N LEU A 301 3.44 12.21 1.72
CA LEU A 301 4.69 12.45 1.03
C LEU A 301 5.88 11.97 1.86
N PRO A 302 6.97 11.50 1.23
CA PRO A 302 8.12 11.00 1.96
C PRO A 302 8.69 12.07 2.90
N GLY A 303 8.92 11.69 4.16
CA GLY A 303 9.58 12.55 5.13
C GLY A 303 8.73 13.66 5.75
N PHE A 304 7.42 13.68 5.52
CA PHE A 304 6.54 14.69 6.13
C PHE A 304 6.38 14.53 7.65
N LYS A 305 5.95 15.61 8.31
CA LYS A 305 5.58 15.64 9.74
C LYS A 305 4.26 14.92 10.03
N HIS A 306 4.24 13.60 9.87
CA HIS A 306 3.06 12.76 10.07
C HIS A 306 2.36 12.96 11.43
N TYR A 307 3.11 13.18 12.51
CA TYR A 307 2.56 13.40 13.86
C TYR A 307 1.75 14.69 14.01
N VAL A 308 1.86 15.64 13.06
CA VAL A 308 1.03 16.86 13.07
C VAL A 308 -0.41 16.56 12.62
N GLU A 309 -0.59 15.48 11.86
CA GLU A 309 -1.90 15.02 11.38
C GLU A 309 -2.51 13.91 12.26
N ASP A 310 -1.82 13.54 13.35
CA ASP A 310 -2.25 12.51 14.29
C ASP A 310 -2.75 13.15 15.59
N SER A 311 -3.90 13.82 15.50
CA SER A 311 -4.56 14.49 16.61
C SER A 311 -5.69 13.64 17.21
N GLU A 312 -6.09 13.94 18.45
CA GLU A 312 -7.20 13.22 19.12
C GLU A 312 -8.56 13.42 18.44
N ASP A 313 -8.73 14.54 17.74
CA ASP A 313 -9.93 14.92 16.98
C ASP A 313 -9.88 14.49 15.51
N ARG A 314 -8.86 13.72 15.13
CA ARG A 314 -8.66 13.24 13.78
C ARG A 314 -9.86 12.46 13.27
N GLU A 315 -10.31 12.82 12.07
CA GLU A 315 -11.24 11.98 11.31
C GLU A 315 -10.53 10.76 10.72
N TYR A 316 -11.25 9.65 10.63
CA TYR A 316 -10.76 8.38 10.10
C TYR A 316 -9.65 7.72 10.93
N PRO A 317 -9.86 7.45 12.24
CA PRO A 317 -8.83 6.89 13.12
C PRO A 317 -8.39 5.46 12.74
N PHE A 318 -9.20 4.73 11.98
CA PHE A 318 -8.87 3.38 11.50
C PHE A 318 -8.13 3.37 10.16
N SER A 319 -7.98 4.54 9.52
CA SER A 319 -7.37 4.71 8.22
C SER A 319 -5.90 5.13 8.31
N GLY A 320 -5.21 4.82 9.41
CA GLY A 320 -3.78 5.06 9.55
C GLY A 320 -3.43 6.54 9.42
N LEU A 321 -2.42 6.88 8.62
CA LEU A 321 -2.07 8.27 8.37
C LEU A 321 -3.06 8.97 7.42
N PHE A 322 -3.94 8.24 6.71
CA PHE A 322 -4.90 8.70 5.69
C PHE A 322 -6.01 9.61 6.24
N ALA A 323 -5.91 10.91 5.97
CA ALA A 323 -6.88 11.93 6.40
C ALA A 323 -7.97 12.23 5.35
N ARG A 324 -7.78 11.76 4.10
CA ARG A 324 -8.75 11.93 3.00
C ARG A 324 -9.26 10.57 2.54
N ASN A 325 -10.50 10.23 2.90
CA ASN A 325 -11.15 9.01 2.42
C ASN A 325 -11.82 9.15 1.04
N GLU A 326 -11.78 10.34 0.42
CA GLU A 326 -12.38 10.59 -0.89
C GLU A 326 -11.31 10.71 -1.98
N LEU A 327 -10.33 9.81 -1.98
CA LEU A 327 -9.44 9.66 -3.12
C LEU A 327 -10.22 9.00 -4.26
N ASP A 328 -10.13 9.60 -5.45
CA ASP A 328 -10.68 9.07 -6.69
C ASP A 328 -9.88 7.82 -7.12
N THR A 329 -10.09 6.74 -6.37
CA THR A 329 -9.48 5.42 -6.56
C THR A 329 -10.35 4.59 -7.49
N LEU A 330 -9.75 3.58 -8.13
CA LEU A 330 -10.41 2.74 -9.12
C LEU A 330 -11.75 2.15 -8.65
N GLY A 331 -11.83 1.65 -7.41
CA GLY A 331 -13.08 1.14 -6.85
C GLY A 331 -14.11 2.23 -6.56
N TYR A 332 -13.67 3.39 -6.08
CA TYR A 332 -14.55 4.52 -5.76
C TYR A 332 -15.24 5.08 -7.01
N SER A 333 -14.51 5.20 -8.12
CA SER A 333 -15.05 5.74 -9.39
C SER A 333 -15.85 4.70 -10.17
N PHE A 334 -15.77 3.42 -9.83
CA PHE A 334 -16.43 2.36 -10.55
C PHE A 334 -17.90 2.23 -10.12
N ALA A 335 -18.82 2.46 -11.06
CA ALA A 335 -20.26 2.36 -10.79
C ALA A 335 -20.79 0.92 -10.59
N GLY A 336 -19.96 -0.09 -10.87
CA GLY A 336 -20.31 -1.49 -10.67
C GLY A 336 -19.88 -2.02 -9.31
N ARG A 337 -20.28 -3.26 -8.99
CA ARG A 337 -19.90 -3.93 -7.75
C ARG A 337 -18.38 -4.15 -7.70
N SER A 338 -17.74 -3.71 -6.63
CA SER A 338 -16.30 -3.83 -6.41
C SER A 338 -15.99 -4.42 -5.04
N ALA A 339 -14.94 -5.23 -4.97
CA ALA A 339 -14.44 -5.76 -3.72
C ALA A 339 -12.90 -5.72 -3.67
N ALA A 340 -12.35 -5.75 -2.46
CA ALA A 340 -10.91 -5.85 -2.27
C ALA A 340 -10.57 -6.77 -1.09
N VAL A 341 -9.48 -7.51 -1.20
CA VAL A 341 -8.95 -8.37 -0.15
C VAL A 341 -7.45 -8.18 -0.04
N GLY A 342 -6.92 -8.02 1.17
CA GLY A 342 -5.49 -7.77 1.31
C GLY A 342 -4.88 -8.08 2.66
N THR A 343 -3.61 -8.43 2.61
CA THR A 343 -2.75 -8.66 3.80
C THR A 343 -1.93 -7.43 4.16
N ARG A 344 -2.33 -6.26 3.64
CA ARG A 344 -1.74 -4.97 4.00
C ARG A 344 -2.75 -4.15 4.79
N SER A 345 -2.58 -4.14 6.11
CA SER A 345 -3.48 -3.41 7.02
C SER A 345 -3.49 -1.91 6.69
N ILE A 346 -4.67 -1.30 6.78
CA ILE A 346 -5.02 0.06 6.33
C ILE A 346 -4.99 0.22 4.81
N LEU A 347 -3.93 -0.25 4.15
CA LEU A 347 -3.65 0.15 2.79
C LEU A 347 -4.67 -0.42 1.80
N THR A 348 -5.19 -1.63 2.04
CA THR A 348 -6.11 -2.28 1.09
C THR A 348 -7.39 -1.45 0.97
N HIS A 349 -8.01 -1.07 2.09
CA HIS A 349 -9.25 -0.28 2.05
C HIS A 349 -9.01 1.16 1.61
N MET A 350 -7.85 1.74 1.97
CA MET A 350 -7.53 3.12 1.59
C MET A 350 -7.19 3.30 0.13
N SER A 351 -6.63 2.28 -0.52
CA SER A 351 -6.22 2.37 -1.91
C SER A 351 -7.21 1.77 -2.90
N SER A 352 -8.07 0.84 -2.47
CA SER A 352 -9.05 0.22 -3.37
C SER A 352 -10.23 1.15 -3.67
N GLY A 353 -10.79 1.78 -2.64
CA GLY A 353 -12.09 2.47 -2.71
C GLY A 353 -13.28 1.55 -2.96
N ALA A 354 -13.13 0.24 -2.82
CA ALA A 354 -14.14 -0.75 -3.19
C ALA A 354 -15.37 -0.73 -2.27
N ASP A 355 -16.50 -1.28 -2.74
CA ASP A 355 -17.76 -1.36 -1.95
C ASP A 355 -17.58 -2.17 -0.67
N ILE A 356 -16.86 -3.30 -0.76
CA ILE A 356 -16.47 -4.13 0.37
C ILE A 356 -14.96 -4.38 0.29
N THR A 357 -14.21 -3.94 1.29
CA THR A 357 -12.82 -4.36 1.46
C THR A 357 -12.69 -5.22 2.70
N ILE A 358 -11.96 -6.33 2.63
CA ILE A 358 -11.55 -7.15 3.79
C ILE A 358 -10.03 -7.16 3.87
N GLU A 359 -9.48 -6.82 5.03
CA GLU A 359 -8.04 -6.84 5.22
C GLU A 359 -7.65 -7.30 6.61
N CYS A 360 -6.38 -7.67 6.75
CA CYS A 360 -5.79 -7.88 8.07
C CYS A 360 -5.91 -6.60 8.93
N PHE A 361 -6.20 -6.79 10.21
CA PHE A 361 -6.14 -5.74 11.20
C PHE A 361 -4.91 -5.96 12.07
N ALA A 362 -3.78 -5.39 11.63
CA ALA A 362 -2.50 -5.52 12.30
C ALA A 362 -1.85 -4.15 12.55
N ARG A 363 -1.11 -4.02 13.66
CA ARG A 363 -0.23 -2.86 13.90
C ARG A 363 1.15 -3.33 14.31
N GLY A 364 2.18 -2.90 13.58
CA GLY A 364 3.57 -3.22 13.91
C GLY A 364 3.88 -4.72 13.89
N LEU A 365 3.23 -5.50 12.99
CA LEU A 365 3.26 -6.97 12.89
C LEU A 365 2.53 -7.72 14.02
N TYR A 366 1.79 -7.02 14.88
CA TYR A 366 0.90 -7.65 15.84
C TYR A 366 -0.48 -7.82 15.19
N ASN A 367 -0.88 -9.08 15.03
CA ASN A 367 -2.20 -9.44 14.50
C ASN A 367 -3.27 -9.17 15.58
N TYR A 368 -4.20 -8.28 15.27
CA TYR A 368 -5.37 -8.02 16.12
C TYR A 368 -6.64 -8.67 15.55
N GLY A 369 -6.60 -9.26 14.36
CA GLY A 369 -7.75 -9.87 13.68
C GLY A 369 -7.91 -9.35 12.25
N THR A 370 -9.15 -9.08 11.87
CA THR A 370 -9.53 -8.59 10.55
C THR A 370 -10.42 -7.36 10.64
N ILE A 371 -10.41 -6.55 9.59
CA ILE A 371 -11.35 -5.45 9.42
C ILE A 371 -11.97 -5.53 8.03
N ALA A 372 -13.29 -5.39 7.96
CA ALA A 372 -13.97 -5.08 6.72
C ALA A 372 -14.36 -3.60 6.69
N VAL A 373 -14.19 -2.96 5.53
CA VAL A 373 -14.69 -1.61 5.27
C VAL A 373 -15.78 -1.71 4.22
N VAL A 374 -16.98 -1.26 4.56
CA VAL A 374 -18.14 -1.23 3.67
C VAL A 374 -18.43 0.22 3.30
N ASN A 375 -18.26 0.54 2.02
CA ASN A 375 -18.59 1.84 1.45
C ASN A 375 -20.03 1.79 0.93
N SER A 376 -20.98 2.34 1.68
CA SER A 376 -22.35 2.47 1.17
C SER A 376 -22.44 3.69 0.27
N SER A 377 -22.72 3.50 -1.02
CA SER A 377 -23.40 4.53 -1.80
C SER A 377 -24.75 4.78 -1.11
N ILE A 378 -24.92 5.95 -0.50
CA ILE A 378 -26.27 6.44 -0.24
C ILE A 378 -26.76 6.81 -1.63
N ASN A 379 -27.35 5.85 -2.35
CA ASN A 379 -28.30 6.19 -3.39
C ASN A 379 -29.41 6.94 -2.66
N ASN A 380 -29.35 8.27 -2.71
CA ASN A 380 -30.52 9.09 -2.46
C ASN A 380 -31.47 8.75 -3.61
N ASP A 381 -32.42 7.85 -3.34
CA ASP A 381 -33.62 7.69 -4.14
C ASP A 381 -34.37 9.04 -4.27
#